data_AF-A0A522CI19-F1
#
_entry.id   AF-A0A522CI19-F1
#
_cell.length_a   1.000
_cell.length_b   1.000
_cell.length_c   1.000
_cell.angle_alpha   90.00
_cell.angle_beta   90.00
_cell.angle_gamma   90.00
#
_symmetry.space_group_name_H-M   'P 1'
#
loop_
_entity.id
_entity.type
_entity.pdbx_description
1 polymer ?
#
loop_
_entity_poly.entity_id
_entity_poly.type
_entity_poly.pdbx_seq_one_letter_code
_entity_poly.pdbx_strand_id
1 'polypeptide(L)'
;MTEEYDPEMTTMPDGTREWHRDGKRHRDGGPAIEWFDGTKVWFRHGQLHREDGPAYEGRDGDKQYHLFDEELSYPEFARRVAEMRQKQHAQRMAENSALMEAIDRHIELQEPVTVQKPLRLKRNAPGL
;
A
#
# COMPACT_ATOMS: atom_id res chain seq x y z
N MET A 1 13.34 4.45 -10.81
CA MET A 1 12.68 5.53 -11.57
C MET A 1 11.19 5.29 -11.43
N THR A 2 10.57 5.80 -10.38
CA THR A 2 9.11 5.76 -10.27
C THR A 2 8.61 7.00 -10.99
N GLU A 3 7.95 6.83 -12.13
CA GLU A 3 7.10 7.88 -12.67
C GLU A 3 6.14 8.25 -11.54
N GLU A 4 6.29 9.45 -10.98
CA GLU A 4 5.28 10.03 -10.10
C GLU A 4 4.03 10.17 -10.96
N TYR A 5 3.13 9.19 -10.87
CA TYR A 5 1.83 9.24 -11.50
C TYR A 5 1.06 10.40 -10.88
N ASP A 6 0.99 11.50 -11.61
CA ASP A 6 0.18 12.66 -11.24
C ASP A 6 -1.29 12.30 -11.54
N PRO A 7 -2.17 12.17 -10.53
CA PRO A 7 -3.59 11.90 -10.79
C PRO A 7 -4.20 12.99 -11.66
N GLU A 8 -5.02 12.60 -12.64
CA GLU A 8 -5.71 13.55 -13.53
C GLU A 8 -6.65 14.43 -12.71
N MET A 9 -6.24 15.68 -12.49
CA MET A 9 -7.02 16.68 -11.75
C MET A 9 -7.82 17.55 -12.71
N THR A 10 -9.14 17.57 -12.51
CA THR A 10 -10.06 18.45 -13.22
C THR A 10 -10.56 19.53 -12.27
N THR A 11 -10.50 20.80 -12.70
CA THR A 11 -11.12 21.92 -11.99
C THR A 11 -12.31 22.43 -12.79
N MET A 12 -13.47 22.52 -12.16
CA MET A 12 -14.70 23.05 -12.76
C MET A 12 -14.78 24.59 -12.60
N PRO A 13 -15.59 25.30 -13.41
CA PRO A 13 -15.71 26.76 -13.34
C PRO A 13 -16.18 27.33 -11.99
N ASP A 14 -16.89 26.53 -11.19
CA ASP A 14 -17.36 26.87 -9.85
C ASP A 14 -16.25 26.77 -8.78
N GLY A 15 -15.08 26.23 -9.12
CA GLY A 15 -13.96 25.97 -8.21
C GLY A 15 -13.92 24.55 -7.64
N THR A 16 -14.86 23.67 -8.02
CA THR A 16 -14.83 22.25 -7.66
C THR A 16 -13.63 21.56 -8.29
N ARG A 17 -12.95 20.70 -7.52
CA ARG A 17 -11.80 19.90 -7.97
C ARG A 17 -12.08 18.43 -7.84
N GLU A 18 -11.72 17.66 -8.86
CA GLU A 18 -11.85 16.20 -8.88
C GLU A 18 -10.54 15.55 -9.31
N TRP A 19 -10.19 14.44 -8.68
CA TRP A 19 -8.99 13.66 -8.99
C TRP A 19 -9.38 12.26 -9.46
N HIS A 20 -8.73 11.84 -10.55
CA HIS A 20 -8.97 10.56 -11.18
C HIS A 20 -7.67 9.75 -11.30
N ARG A 21 -7.82 8.43 -11.20
CA ARG A 21 -6.81 7.42 -11.56
C ARG A 21 -7.48 6.37 -12.42
N ASP A 22 -6.92 6.07 -13.57
CA ASP A 22 -7.45 5.09 -14.53
C ASP A 22 -8.93 5.32 -14.87
N GLY A 23 -9.33 6.58 -15.06
CA GLY A 23 -10.71 6.97 -15.35
C GLY A 23 -11.70 6.83 -14.18
N LYS A 24 -11.23 6.56 -12.97
CA LYS A 24 -12.05 6.45 -11.75
C LYS A 24 -11.65 7.49 -10.72
N ARG A 25 -12.61 8.04 -10.00
CA ARG A 25 -12.35 8.96 -8.88
C ARG A 25 -11.42 8.30 -7.85
N HIS A 26 -10.29 8.93 -7.57
CA HIS A 26 -9.26 8.40 -6.70
C HIS A 26 -8.20 9.44 -6.33
N ARG A 27 -7.75 9.45 -5.08
CA ARG A 27 -6.56 10.19 -4.64
C ARG A 27 -5.98 9.57 -3.38
N ASP A 28 -4.70 9.20 -3.38
CA ASP A 28 -4.08 8.50 -2.24
C ASP A 28 -3.88 9.40 -1.01
N GLY A 29 -3.59 10.70 -1.23
CA GLY A 29 -3.22 11.63 -0.16
C GLY A 29 -4.32 12.58 0.29
N GLY A 30 -5.53 12.47 -0.25
CA GLY A 30 -6.58 13.47 -0.02
C GLY A 30 -7.93 13.05 -0.59
N PRO A 31 -8.93 13.93 -0.49
CA PRO A 31 -10.23 13.68 -1.11
C PRO A 31 -10.09 13.63 -2.63
N ALA A 32 -10.89 12.77 -3.25
CA ALA A 32 -10.98 12.68 -4.70
C ALA A 32 -11.97 13.71 -5.28
N ILE A 33 -12.81 14.32 -4.45
CA ILE A 33 -13.62 15.49 -4.80
C ILE A 33 -13.50 16.53 -3.68
N GLU A 34 -13.25 17.78 -4.06
CA GLU A 34 -13.34 18.95 -3.19
C GLU A 34 -14.27 19.97 -3.84
N TRP A 35 -15.47 20.15 -3.28
CA TRP A 35 -16.42 21.15 -3.77
C TRP A 35 -15.99 22.56 -3.33
N PHE A 36 -16.44 23.56 -4.10
CA PHE A 36 -16.17 24.98 -3.82
C PHE A 36 -16.65 25.43 -2.43
N ASP A 37 -17.67 24.75 -1.89
CA ASP A 37 -18.25 25.05 -0.58
C ASP A 37 -17.48 24.45 0.60
N GLY A 38 -16.39 23.73 0.32
CA GLY A 38 -15.54 23.07 1.31
C GLY A 38 -15.89 21.62 1.61
N THR A 39 -16.94 21.07 0.98
CA THR A 39 -17.29 19.65 1.09
C THR A 39 -16.23 18.77 0.44
N LYS A 40 -15.93 17.64 1.07
CA LYS A 40 -14.87 16.71 0.65
C LYS A 40 -15.39 15.29 0.57
N VAL A 41 -14.99 14.57 -0.47
CA VAL A 41 -15.40 13.19 -0.70
C VAL A 41 -14.19 12.32 -1.07
N TRP A 42 -14.02 11.20 -0.38
CA TRP A 42 -12.91 10.28 -0.56
C TRP A 42 -13.34 9.06 -1.36
N PHE A 43 -12.60 8.77 -2.42
CA PHE A 43 -12.80 7.58 -3.24
C PHE A 43 -11.53 6.75 -3.29
N ARG A 44 -11.71 5.43 -3.23
CA ARG A 44 -10.67 4.42 -3.49
C ARG A 44 -11.15 3.45 -4.54
N HIS A 45 -10.35 3.26 -5.59
CA HIS A 45 -10.71 2.47 -6.78
C HIS A 45 -12.10 2.79 -7.39
N GLY A 46 -12.55 4.04 -7.33
CA GLY A 46 -13.86 4.48 -7.81
C GLY A 46 -15.02 4.29 -6.84
N GLN A 47 -14.78 3.77 -5.64
CA GLN A 47 -15.78 3.54 -4.59
C GLN A 47 -15.63 4.55 -3.45
N LEU A 48 -16.75 5.00 -2.88
CA LEU A 48 -16.77 5.85 -1.70
C LEU A 48 -16.17 5.07 -0.53
N HIS A 49 -15.01 5.51 -0.05
CA HIS A 49 -14.19 4.74 0.88
C HIS A 49 -13.11 5.59 1.54
N ARG A 50 -12.96 5.44 2.87
CA ARG A 50 -11.82 5.96 3.62
C ARG A 50 -11.62 5.17 4.91
N GLU A 51 -10.42 4.64 5.17
CA GLU A 51 -10.14 3.87 6.39
C GLU A 51 -9.77 4.75 7.60
N ASP A 52 -9.30 5.97 7.34
CA ASP A 52 -8.77 6.88 8.38
C ASP A 52 -9.77 7.94 8.87
N GLY A 53 -11.02 7.88 8.42
CA GLY A 53 -12.05 8.85 8.77
C GLY A 53 -13.31 8.71 7.92
N PRO A 54 -14.21 9.70 7.97
CA PRO A 54 -15.41 9.70 7.15
C PRO A 54 -15.06 9.83 5.66
N ALA A 55 -15.80 9.12 4.82
CA ALA A 55 -15.66 9.17 3.37
C ALA A 55 -16.34 10.42 2.76
N TYR A 56 -17.22 11.07 3.53
CA TYR A 56 -17.85 12.34 3.19
C TYR A 56 -17.72 13.30 4.39
N GLU A 57 -17.24 14.52 4.12
CA GLU A 57 -17.23 15.63 5.08
C GLU A 57 -17.94 16.83 4.43
N GLY A 58 -19.15 17.13 4.88
CA GLY A 58 -19.93 18.28 4.43
C GLY A 58 -19.44 19.58 5.04
N ARG A 59 -19.67 20.70 4.34
CA ARG A 59 -19.31 22.05 4.82
C ARG A 59 -19.87 22.39 6.22
N ASP A 60 -21.05 21.86 6.54
CA ASP A 60 -21.77 22.12 7.79
C ASP A 60 -21.31 21.20 8.93
N GLY A 61 -20.31 20.35 8.68
CA GLY A 61 -19.74 19.41 9.65
C GLY A 61 -20.33 18.01 9.60
N ASP A 62 -21.27 17.75 8.69
CA ASP A 62 -21.83 16.42 8.47
C ASP A 62 -20.76 15.42 8.05
N LYS A 63 -20.79 14.23 8.64
CA LYS A 63 -19.81 13.17 8.41
C LYS A 63 -20.51 11.85 8.12
N GLN A 64 -20.15 11.20 7.03
CA GLN A 64 -20.64 9.87 6.69
C GLN A 64 -19.45 8.92 6.51
N TYR A 65 -19.55 7.75 7.12
CA TYR A 65 -18.52 6.73 7.08
C TYR A 65 -18.91 5.69 6.04
N HIS A 66 -18.05 5.47 5.04
CA HIS A 66 -18.27 4.45 4.04
C HIS A 66 -17.03 3.61 3.83
N LEU A 67 -17.26 2.32 3.59
CA LEU A 67 -16.25 1.39 3.10
C LEU A 67 -16.85 0.63 1.91
N PHE A 68 -16.23 0.76 0.73
CA PHE A 68 -16.66 0.05 -0.48
C PHE A 68 -18.10 0.39 -0.88
N ASP A 69 -18.45 1.67 -0.84
CA ASP A 69 -19.81 2.21 -1.08
C ASP A 69 -20.86 1.85 0.00
N GLU A 70 -20.55 1.00 0.98
CA GLU A 70 -21.44 0.67 2.11
C GLU A 70 -21.39 1.79 3.18
N GLU A 71 -22.52 2.43 3.48
CA GLU A 71 -22.64 3.37 4.61
C GLU A 71 -22.69 2.61 5.94
N LEU A 72 -21.91 3.08 6.92
CA LEU A 72 -21.77 2.42 8.22
C LEU A 72 -21.98 3.42 9.35
N SER A 73 -22.59 2.96 10.44
CA SER A 73 -22.49 3.70 11.70
C SER A 73 -21.04 3.70 12.19
N TYR A 74 -20.65 4.71 12.99
CA TYR A 74 -19.28 4.79 13.51
C TYR A 74 -18.82 3.50 14.25
N PRO A 75 -19.63 2.85 15.12
CA PRO A 75 -19.23 1.60 15.76
C PRO A 75 -19.05 0.42 14.78
N GLU A 76 -19.82 0.36 13.69
CA GLU A 76 -19.64 -0.66 12.65
C GLU A 76 -18.40 -0.39 11.82
N PHE A 77 -18.18 0.87 11.44
CA PHE A 77 -17.00 1.34 10.75
C PHE A 77 -15.72 1.00 11.53
N ALA A 78 -15.65 1.38 12.80
CA ALA A 78 -14.45 1.15 13.63
C ALA A 78 -14.12 -0.34 13.74
N ARG A 79 -15.13 -1.20 13.90
CA ARG A 79 -14.95 -2.66 13.91
C ARG A 79 -14.45 -3.17 12.56
N ARG A 80 -15.09 -2.75 11.46
CA ARG A 80 -14.73 -3.20 10.11
C ARG A 80 -13.30 -2.80 9.73
N VAL A 81 -12.89 -1.56 10.02
CA VAL A 81 -11.51 -1.10 9.76
C VAL A 81 -10.50 -1.90 10.59
N ALA A 82 -10.78 -2.15 11.87
CA ALA A 82 -9.89 -2.96 12.71
C ALA A 82 -9.74 -4.39 12.17
N GLU A 83 -10.84 -5.03 11.77
CA GLU A 83 -10.83 -6.36 11.17
C GLU A 83 -10.05 -6.39 9.84
N MET A 84 -10.24 -5.40 8.97
CA MET A 84 -9.49 -5.29 7.71
C MET A 84 -7.98 -5.18 7.96
N ARG A 85 -7.56 -4.33 8.89
CA ARG A 85 -6.15 -4.15 9.27
C ARG A 85 -5.55 -5.43 9.86
N GLN A 86 -6.31 -6.14 10.71
CA GLN A 86 -5.88 -7.43 11.26
C GLN A 86 -5.73 -8.49 10.16
N LYS A 87 -6.71 -8.60 9.24
CA LYS A 87 -6.65 -9.53 8.11
C LYS A 87 -5.48 -9.23 7.19
N GLN A 88 -5.25 -7.96 6.86
CA GLN A 88 -4.11 -7.55 6.04
C GLN A 88 -2.77 -7.85 6.73
N HIS A 89 -2.66 -7.60 8.04
CA HIS A 89 -1.47 -7.94 8.80
C HIS A 89 -1.23 -9.46 8.84
N ALA A 90 -2.26 -10.25 9.13
CA ALA A 90 -2.19 -11.71 9.14
C ALA A 90 -1.80 -12.27 7.76
N GLN A 91 -2.37 -11.73 6.68
CA GLN A 91 -2.01 -12.10 5.32
C GLN A 91 -0.53 -11.81 5.03
N ARG A 92 -0.05 -10.59 5.35
CA ARG A 92 1.35 -10.23 5.17
C ARG A 92 2.30 -11.13 5.97
N MET A 93 1.91 -11.51 7.18
CA MET A 93 2.70 -12.45 8.00
C MET A 93 2.72 -13.85 7.41
N ALA A 94 1.60 -14.35 6.89
CA ALA A 94 1.54 -15.63 6.19
C ALA A 94 2.38 -15.63 4.90
N GLU A 95 2.31 -14.57 4.10
CA GLU A 95 3.11 -14.40 2.88
C GLU A 95 4.61 -14.36 3.21
N ASN A 96 5.01 -13.61 4.24
CA ASN A 96 6.39 -13.58 4.70
C ASN A 96 6.87 -14.94 5.22
N SER A 97 6.00 -15.68 5.93
CA SER A 97 6.32 -17.04 6.41
C SER A 97 6.55 -18.00 5.25
N ALA A 98 5.67 -18.00 4.25
CA ALA A 98 5.80 -18.86 3.08
C ALA A 98 7.05 -18.54 2.26
N LEU A 99 7.40 -17.25 2.13
CA LEU A 99 8.64 -16.82 1.50
C LEU A 99 9.87 -17.30 2.28
N MET A 100 9.86 -17.18 3.62
CA MET A 100 10.95 -17.65 4.47
C MET A 100 11.15 -19.16 4.37
N GLU A 101 10.08 -19.95 4.42
CA GLU A 101 10.18 -21.41 4.23
C GLU A 101 10.71 -21.78 2.83
N ALA A 102 10.37 -21.01 1.79
CA ALA A 102 10.89 -21.24 0.45
C ALA A 102 12.39 -20.94 0.34
N ILE A 103 12.87 -19.90 1.05
CA ILE A 103 14.29 -19.57 1.13
C ILE A 103 15.05 -20.67 1.86
N ASP A 104 14.55 -21.15 3.01
CA ASP A 104 15.19 -22.22 3.78
C ASP A 104 15.34 -23.50 2.94
N ARG A 105 14.28 -23.91 2.23
CA ARG A 105 14.33 -25.05 1.31
C ARG A 105 15.34 -24.85 0.17
N HIS A 106 15.47 -23.63 -0.35
CA HIS A 106 16.43 -23.35 -1.43
C HIS A 106 17.87 -23.41 -0.92
N ILE A 107 18.13 -22.95 0.31
CA ILE A 107 19.44 -23.03 0.97
C ILE A 107 19.82 -24.50 1.21
N GLU A 108 18.88 -25.33 1.65
CA GLU A 108 19.13 -26.77 1.87
C GLU A 108 19.44 -27.54 0.57
N LEU A 109 18.92 -27.09 -0.58
CA LEU A 109 19.17 -27.70 -1.90
C LEU A 109 20.43 -27.18 -2.60
N GLN A 110 21.01 -26.08 -2.13
CA GLN A 110 22.30 -25.60 -2.61
C GLN A 110 23.39 -26.37 -1.86
N GLU A 111 23.98 -27.39 -2.51
CA GLU A 111 25.10 -28.15 -1.94
C GLU A 111 26.21 -27.20 -1.41
N PRO A 112 26.89 -27.55 -0.29
CA PRO A 112 27.83 -26.64 0.34
C PRO A 112 28.94 -26.26 -0.64
N VAL A 113 29.09 -24.96 -0.89
CA VAL A 113 30.22 -24.40 -1.64
C VAL A 113 31.48 -24.84 -0.91
N THR A 114 32.15 -25.85 -1.48
CA THR A 114 33.37 -26.38 -0.88
C THR A 114 34.43 -25.31 -1.05
N VAL A 115 34.77 -24.61 0.04
CA VAL A 115 35.89 -23.67 0.05
C VAL A 115 37.14 -24.47 -0.30
N GLN A 116 37.61 -24.36 -1.54
CA GLN A 116 38.87 -24.95 -1.94
C GLN A 116 39.96 -24.35 -1.06
N LYS A 117 40.59 -25.18 -0.21
CA LYS A 117 41.76 -24.81 0.59
C LYS A 117 42.78 -24.09 -0.30
N PRO A 118 43.36 -22.95 0.12
CA PRO A 118 44.39 -22.30 -0.68
C PRO A 118 45.55 -23.27 -0.88
N LEU A 119 45.90 -23.51 -2.15
CA LEU A 119 47.08 -24.28 -2.53
C LEU A 119 48.31 -23.61 -1.86
N ARG A 120 48.96 -24.31 -0.92
CA ARG A 120 50.29 -23.89 -0.45
C ARG A 120 51.25 -23.96 -1.63
N LEU A 121 51.57 -22.81 -2.20
CA LEU A 121 52.65 -22.66 -3.16
C LEU A 121 53.96 -22.97 -2.42
N LYS A 122 54.58 -24.13 -2.69
CA LYS A 122 55.92 -24.43 -2.17
C LYS A 122 56.88 -23.40 -2.79
N ARG A 123 57.39 -22.48 -1.96
CA ARG A 123 58.51 -21.62 -2.34
C ARG A 123 59.72 -22.52 -2.57
N ASN A 124 60.09 -22.75 -3.83
CA ASN A 124 61.42 -23.24 -4.15
C ASN A 124 62.39 -22.09 -3.89
N ALA A 125 63.29 -22.28 -2.91
CA ALA A 125 64.48 -21.46 -2.79
C ALA A 125 65.55 -22.03 -3.74
N PRO A 126 66.11 -21.26 -4.68
CA PRO A 126 67.38 -21.59 -5.27
C PRO A 126 68.48 -21.16 -4.31
N GLY A 127 69.38 -22.09 -3.98
CA GLY A 127 70.56 -21.81 -3.17
C GLY A 127 71.58 -20.94 -3.90
N LEU A 128 72.24 -20.07 -3.13
CA LEU A 128 73.69 -19.93 -2.98
C LEU A 128 73.96 -18.86 -1.91
#